data_AF-A0A0C2Z1X0-F1
#
_entry.id   AF-A0A0C2Z1X0-F1
#
_cell.length_a   1.000
_cell.length_b   1.000
_cell.length_c   1.000
_cell.angle_alpha   90.00
_cell.angle_beta   90.00
_cell.angle_gamma   90.00
#
_symmetry.space_group_name_H-M   'P 1'
#
loop_
_entity.id
_entity.type
_entity.pdbx_description
1 polymer ?
#
loop_
_entity_poly.entity_id
_entity_poly.type
_entity_poly.pdbx_seq_one_letter_code
_entity_poly.pdbx_strand_id
1 'polypeptide(L)'
;CTRITLDTLHYHFPPELTTLTTLPLPTSHLFHEASSSEDALDESELQYWKLGPPFSQPEPVDTAQEAQFTVNLTHVFFGQKMHLENQARARRELRYRAGAGREVIMELHTITAQVFTEWMQLKDCMIECTVRRHKEMAECLLQWHARVVYMYYHEAGMLERGENPY
;
A
#
# COMPACT_ATOMS: atom_id res chain seq x y z
N CYS A 1 -9.93 23.10 -0.76
CA CYS A 1 -9.74 21.83 -1.47
C CYS A 1 -8.83 22.05 -2.67
N THR A 2 -7.53 21.83 -2.51
CA THR A 2 -6.56 21.95 -3.60
C THR A 2 -6.58 20.63 -4.37
N ARG A 3 -7.00 20.67 -5.62
CA ARG A 3 -7.02 19.50 -6.51
C ARG A 3 -5.57 19.23 -6.90
N ILE A 4 -4.96 18.21 -6.31
CA ILE A 4 -3.59 17.82 -6.64
C ILE A 4 -3.66 17.10 -7.99
N THR A 5 -3.15 17.75 -9.03
CA THR A 5 -3.01 17.16 -10.36
C THR A 5 -1.69 16.40 -10.46
N LEU A 6 -1.63 15.41 -11.35
CA LEU A 6 -0.42 14.62 -11.60
C LEU A 6 0.79 15.45 -12.03
N ASP A 7 0.57 16.63 -12.61
CA ASP A 7 1.61 17.62 -12.91
C ASP A 7 2.42 18.03 -11.66
N THR A 8 1.84 17.94 -10.46
CA THR A 8 2.54 18.22 -9.19
C THR A 8 3.44 17.08 -8.73
N LEU A 9 3.22 15.84 -9.18
CA LEU A 9 4.09 14.70 -8.88
C LEU A 9 5.32 14.64 -9.79
N HIS A 10 5.32 15.43 -10.87
CA HIS A 10 6.38 15.46 -11.88
C HIS A 10 7.74 15.98 -11.33
N TYR A 11 7.78 16.56 -10.12
CA TYR A 11 8.97 17.19 -9.55
C TYR A 11 9.23 16.88 -8.06
N HIS A 12 9.24 15.59 -7.70
CA HIS A 12 9.72 15.01 -6.42
C HIS A 12 8.62 14.65 -5.41
N PHE A 13 8.54 13.34 -5.10
CA PHE A 13 7.79 12.85 -3.95
C PHE A 13 8.33 13.44 -2.64
N PRO A 14 7.47 13.61 -1.60
CA PRO A 14 7.94 13.93 -0.26
C PRO A 14 9.07 12.98 0.17
N PRO A 15 10.17 13.46 0.80
CA PRO A 15 11.29 12.61 1.19
C PRO A 15 10.88 11.41 2.03
N GLU A 16 9.93 11.60 2.94
CA GLU A 16 9.36 10.55 3.78
C GLU A 16 8.67 9.45 2.98
N LEU A 17 7.93 9.79 1.93
CA LEU A 17 7.31 8.80 1.04
C LEU A 17 8.41 7.93 0.42
N THR A 18 9.47 8.56 -0.11
CA THR A 18 10.63 7.86 -0.66
C THR A 18 11.35 7.00 0.40
N THR A 19 11.46 7.46 1.64
CA THR A 19 12.06 6.65 2.73
C THR A 19 11.20 5.44 3.06
N LEU A 20 9.87 5.57 3.08
CA LEU A 20 8.98 4.45 3.36
C LEU A 20 9.06 3.34 2.30
N THR A 21 9.39 3.67 1.05
CA THR A 21 9.53 2.64 0.01
C THR A 21 10.77 1.77 0.16
N THR A 22 11.80 2.25 0.87
CA THR A 22 13.06 1.52 1.09
C THR A 22 12.99 0.59 2.30
N LEU A 23 12.02 0.77 3.19
CA LEU A 23 11.82 -0.11 4.34
C LEU A 23 11.52 -1.54 3.89
N PRO A 24 12.23 -2.57 4.37
CA PRO A 24 12.02 -3.94 3.91
C PRO A 24 10.60 -4.42 4.20
N LEU A 25 10.07 -5.25 3.29
CA LEU A 25 8.87 -6.02 3.58
C LEU A 25 9.20 -7.18 4.52
N PRO A 26 8.22 -7.70 5.28
CA PRO A 26 8.42 -8.89 6.10
C PRO A 26 8.87 -10.11 5.27
N THR A 27 9.61 -11.00 5.90
CA THR A 27 10.10 -12.27 5.31
C THR A 27 9.67 -13.49 6.14
N SER A 28 8.64 -13.31 6.97
CA SER A 28 8.13 -14.36 7.85
C SER A 28 7.33 -15.41 7.08
N HIS A 29 7.11 -16.57 7.69
CA HIS A 29 6.22 -17.61 7.15
C HIS A 29 4.83 -17.06 6.84
N LEU A 30 4.25 -16.28 7.77
CA LEU A 30 2.92 -15.67 7.61
C LEU A 30 2.85 -14.76 6.38
N PHE A 31 3.89 -13.96 6.12
CA PHE A 31 3.96 -13.13 4.93
C PHE A 31 3.97 -13.98 3.66
N HIS A 32 4.81 -15.02 3.61
CA HIS A 32 4.93 -15.88 2.44
C HIS A 32 3.63 -16.64 2.14
N GLU A 33 2.98 -17.15 3.18
CA GLU A 33 1.70 -17.85 3.08
C GLU A 33 0.59 -16.91 2.58
N ALA A 34 0.43 -15.74 3.20
CA ALA A 34 -0.52 -14.71 2.76
C ALA A 34 -0.22 -14.18 1.35
N SER A 35 1.05 -14.15 0.93
CA SER A 35 1.43 -13.74 -0.43
C SER A 35 1.07 -14.76 -1.51
N SER A 36 0.84 -16.02 -1.09
CA SER A 36 0.58 -17.14 -1.99
C SER A 36 -0.89 -17.54 -2.04
N SER A 37 -1.66 -17.29 -0.97
CA SER A 37 -3.06 -17.71 -0.83
C SER A 37 -3.85 -16.73 0.05
N GLU A 38 -5.08 -16.44 -0.35
CA GLU A 38 -6.04 -15.62 0.42
C GLU A 38 -6.77 -16.44 1.51
N ASP A 39 -6.85 -17.76 1.35
CA ASP A 39 -7.63 -18.64 2.23
C ASP A 39 -6.81 -19.35 3.31
N ALA A 40 -5.50 -19.07 3.39
CA ALA A 40 -4.59 -19.87 4.22
C ALA A 40 -4.55 -19.44 5.70
N LEU A 41 -4.92 -18.18 6.02
CA LEU A 41 -4.78 -17.59 7.34
C LEU A 41 -6.10 -17.01 7.86
N ASP A 42 -6.19 -16.84 9.18
CA ASP A 42 -7.28 -16.06 9.79
C ASP A 42 -6.98 -14.56 9.66
N GLU A 43 -7.83 -13.88 8.91
CA GLU A 43 -7.66 -12.49 8.49
C GLU A 43 -8.79 -11.60 8.99
N SER A 44 -9.61 -12.13 9.91
CA SER A 44 -10.82 -11.46 10.42
C SER A 44 -10.55 -10.06 10.98
N GLU A 45 -9.35 -9.79 11.48
CA GLU A 45 -8.98 -8.47 12.00
C GLU A 45 -8.38 -7.52 10.94
N LEU A 46 -8.01 -8.01 9.76
CA LEU A 46 -7.53 -7.16 8.66
C LEU A 46 -8.64 -6.32 8.03
N GLN A 47 -9.91 -6.69 8.24
CA GLN A 47 -11.03 -5.88 7.76
C GLN A 47 -11.02 -4.46 8.34
N TYR A 48 -10.54 -4.29 9.57
CA TYR A 48 -10.49 -2.99 10.25
C TYR A 48 -9.42 -2.07 9.65
N TRP A 49 -8.42 -2.62 8.95
CA TRP A 49 -7.35 -1.86 8.33
C TRP A 49 -7.85 -1.13 7.07
N LYS A 50 -8.91 -1.63 6.43
CA LYS A 50 -9.46 -1.07 5.19
C LYS A 50 -10.07 0.33 5.37
N LEU A 51 -10.47 0.68 6.59
CA LEU A 51 -11.15 1.94 6.88
C LEU A 51 -10.19 3.10 7.20
N GLY A 52 -8.90 2.79 7.42
CA GLY A 52 -7.92 3.77 7.89
C GLY A 52 -8.22 4.29 9.32
N PRO A 53 -7.35 5.15 9.87
CA PRO A 53 -7.60 5.81 11.14
C PRO A 53 -8.68 6.90 11.02
N PRO A 54 -9.46 7.16 12.10
CA PRO A 54 -9.43 6.43 13.36
C PRO A 54 -10.03 5.03 13.21
N PHE A 55 -9.30 4.01 13.65
CA PHE A 55 -9.78 2.64 13.57
C PHE A 55 -10.93 2.42 14.57
N SER A 56 -11.98 1.73 14.14
CA SER A 56 -13.17 1.49 14.95
C SER A 56 -12.98 0.45 16.06
N GLN A 57 -11.81 -0.19 16.12
CA GLN A 57 -11.52 -1.20 17.14
C GLN A 57 -11.35 -0.53 18.51
N PRO A 58 -11.86 -1.15 19.59
CA PRO A 58 -11.52 -0.70 20.93
C PRO A 58 -10.01 -0.83 21.15
N GLU A 59 -9.45 0.05 21.98
CA GLU A 59 -8.05 -0.04 22.38
C GLU A 59 -7.79 -1.38 23.07
N PRO A 60 -6.89 -2.24 22.53
CA PRO A 60 -6.57 -3.50 23.16
C PRO A 60 -5.66 -3.26 24.38
N VAL A 61 -5.66 -4.22 25.30
CA VAL A 61 -4.75 -4.18 26.45
C VAL A 61 -3.31 -4.34 25.96
N ASP A 62 -2.42 -3.43 26.38
CA ASP A 62 -1.02 -3.45 25.97
C ASP A 62 -0.26 -4.59 26.67
N THR A 63 -0.29 -5.77 26.06
CA THR A 63 0.41 -6.97 26.50
C THR A 63 1.43 -7.43 25.47
N ALA A 64 2.42 -8.21 25.90
CA ALA A 64 3.38 -8.81 24.97
C ALA A 64 2.71 -9.73 23.94
N GLN A 65 1.63 -10.42 24.32
CA GLN A 65 0.83 -11.26 23.41
C GLN A 65 0.16 -10.42 22.33
N GLU A 66 -0.43 -9.29 22.73
CA GLU A 66 -1.06 -8.35 21.82
C GLU A 66 -0.06 -7.70 20.86
N ALA A 67 1.14 -7.35 21.36
CA ALA A 67 2.21 -6.85 20.52
C ALA A 67 2.63 -7.87 19.45
N GLN A 68 2.84 -9.14 19.85
CA GLN A 68 3.19 -10.20 18.91
C GLN A 68 2.05 -10.48 17.91
N PHE A 69 0.80 -10.44 18.38
CA PHE A 69 -0.36 -10.59 17.52
C PHE A 69 -0.44 -9.47 16.47
N THR A 70 -0.21 -8.22 16.88
CA THR A 70 -0.18 -7.07 15.96
C THR A 70 0.93 -7.23 14.92
N VAL A 71 2.14 -7.64 15.32
CA VAL A 71 3.25 -7.94 14.39
C VAL A 71 2.88 -9.05 13.40
N ASN A 72 2.22 -10.10 13.87
CA ASN A 72 1.77 -11.17 12.98
C ASN A 72 0.75 -10.64 11.96
N LEU A 73 -0.20 -9.80 12.37
CA LEU A 73 -1.16 -9.16 11.47
C LEU A 73 -0.48 -8.28 10.43
N THR A 74 0.58 -7.54 10.78
CA THR A 74 1.30 -6.70 9.82
C THR A 74 1.96 -7.56 8.73
N HIS A 75 2.48 -8.73 9.09
CA HIS A 75 3.05 -9.68 8.14
C HIS A 75 2.00 -10.22 7.17
N VAL A 76 0.84 -10.61 7.67
CA VAL A 76 -0.29 -11.09 6.85
C VAL A 76 -0.78 -9.97 5.93
N PHE A 77 -0.96 -8.76 6.46
CA PHE A 77 -1.35 -7.58 5.68
C PHE A 77 -0.43 -7.36 4.48
N PHE A 78 0.89 -7.30 4.70
CA PHE A 78 1.83 -7.11 3.59
C PHE A 78 1.82 -8.28 2.59
N GLY A 79 1.66 -9.50 3.07
CA GLY A 79 1.55 -10.69 2.22
C GLY A 79 0.36 -10.59 1.27
N GLN A 80 -0.84 -10.33 1.79
CA GLN A 80 -2.04 -10.13 0.97
C GLN A 80 -1.90 -9.01 -0.04
N LYS A 81 -1.36 -7.87 0.41
CA LYS A 81 -1.16 -6.71 -0.44
C LYS A 81 -0.23 -7.03 -1.61
N MET A 82 0.83 -7.79 -1.36
CA MET A 82 1.72 -8.31 -2.39
C MET A 82 1.01 -9.32 -3.31
N HIS A 83 0.17 -10.21 -2.77
CA HIS A 83 -0.61 -11.15 -3.59
C HIS A 83 -1.50 -10.41 -4.59
N LEU A 84 -2.30 -9.46 -4.09
CA LEU A 84 -3.20 -8.64 -4.90
C LEU A 84 -2.45 -7.81 -5.94
N GLU A 85 -1.31 -7.23 -5.56
CA GLU A 85 -0.47 -6.47 -6.48
C GLU A 85 0.09 -7.35 -7.61
N ASN A 86 0.59 -8.54 -7.29
CA ASN A 86 1.08 -9.48 -8.29
C ASN A 86 -0.02 -9.86 -9.30
N GLN A 87 -1.24 -10.10 -8.82
CA GLN A 87 -2.39 -10.35 -9.70
C GLN A 87 -2.72 -9.13 -10.57
N ALA A 88 -2.74 -7.93 -9.97
CA ALA A 88 -3.01 -6.69 -10.69
C ALA A 88 -1.96 -6.44 -11.78
N ARG A 89 -0.67 -6.61 -11.46
CA ARG A 89 0.44 -6.50 -12.40
C ARG A 89 0.32 -7.48 -13.56
N ALA A 90 0.04 -8.75 -13.30
CA ALA A 90 -0.16 -9.75 -14.35
C ALA A 90 -1.33 -9.39 -15.28
N ARG A 91 -2.43 -8.84 -14.74
CA ARG A 91 -3.56 -8.36 -15.55
C ARG A 91 -3.18 -7.14 -16.39
N ARG A 92 -2.41 -6.19 -15.83
CA ARG A 92 -1.91 -5.02 -16.57
C ARG A 92 -0.98 -5.44 -17.72
N GLU A 93 -0.05 -6.36 -17.46
CA GLU A 93 0.85 -6.93 -18.49
C GLU A 93 0.07 -7.55 -19.65
N LEU A 94 -0.94 -8.37 -19.36
CA LEU A 94 -1.81 -8.97 -20.39
C LEU A 94 -2.53 -7.92 -21.22
N ARG A 95 -3.11 -6.89 -20.57
CA ARG A 95 -3.80 -5.79 -21.26
C ARG A 95 -2.85 -4.95 -22.10
N TYR A 96 -1.65 -4.68 -21.59
CA TYR A 96 -0.61 -3.95 -22.32
C TYR A 96 -0.20 -4.70 -23.60
N ARG A 97 0.07 -6.01 -23.50
CA ARG A 97 0.37 -6.86 -24.67
C ARG A 97 -0.77 -6.94 -25.68
N ALA A 98 -2.02 -6.81 -25.23
CA ALA A 98 -3.20 -6.74 -26.11
C ALA A 98 -3.39 -5.36 -26.78
N GLY A 99 -2.49 -4.40 -26.57
CA GLY A 99 -2.52 -3.07 -27.19
C GLY A 99 -3.23 -1.98 -26.37
N ALA A 100 -3.68 -2.28 -25.15
CA ALA A 100 -4.39 -1.32 -24.27
C ALA A 100 -3.43 -0.43 -23.46
N GLY A 101 -2.30 -0.01 -24.05
CA GLY A 101 -1.24 0.67 -23.32
C GLY A 101 -1.64 2.05 -22.80
N ARG A 102 -2.44 2.81 -23.54
CA ARG A 102 -2.94 4.13 -23.08
C ARG A 102 -3.85 3.99 -21.87
N GLU A 103 -4.71 2.98 -21.87
CA GLU A 103 -5.64 2.69 -20.78
C GLU A 103 -4.89 2.27 -19.52
N VAL A 104 -3.86 1.43 -19.66
CA VAL A 104 -2.99 1.03 -18.55
C VAL A 104 -2.27 2.23 -17.94
N ILE A 105 -1.68 3.11 -18.77
CA ILE A 105 -1.03 4.34 -18.28
C ILE A 105 -2.02 5.23 -17.53
N MET A 106 -3.21 5.47 -18.09
CA MET A 106 -4.25 6.29 -17.45
C MET A 106 -4.72 5.70 -16.12
N GLU A 107 -4.86 4.39 -16.04
CA GLU A 107 -5.20 3.68 -14.80
C GLU A 107 -4.11 3.85 -13.73
N LEU A 108 -2.83 3.61 -14.07
CA LEU A 108 -1.70 3.77 -13.16
C LEU A 108 -1.64 5.19 -12.59
N HIS A 109 -1.81 6.19 -13.45
CA HIS A 109 -1.87 7.60 -13.05
C HIS A 109 -3.04 7.88 -12.11
N THR A 110 -4.23 7.40 -12.45
CA THR A 110 -5.44 7.59 -11.62
C THR A 110 -5.25 7.00 -10.23
N ILE A 111 -4.76 5.75 -10.15
CA ILE A 111 -4.51 5.08 -8.88
C ILE A 111 -3.40 5.81 -8.10
N THR A 112 -2.31 6.22 -8.76
CA THR A 112 -1.22 6.95 -8.11
C THR A 112 -1.72 8.23 -7.45
N ALA A 113 -2.52 9.04 -8.16
CA ALA A 113 -3.07 10.29 -7.63
C ALA A 113 -4.03 10.05 -6.45
N GLN A 114 -4.87 9.00 -6.55
CA GLN A 114 -5.78 8.61 -5.47
C GLN A 114 -5.00 8.17 -4.23
N VAL A 115 -4.10 7.19 -4.37
CA VAL A 115 -3.35 6.62 -3.24
C VAL A 115 -2.42 7.66 -2.62
N PHE A 116 -1.86 8.59 -3.40
CA PHE A 116 -1.09 9.71 -2.86
C PHE A 116 -1.94 10.62 -1.98
N THR A 117 -3.18 10.91 -2.40
CA THR A 117 -4.14 11.67 -1.59
C THR A 117 -4.47 10.96 -0.29
N GLU A 118 -4.74 9.65 -0.35
CA GLU A 118 -4.98 8.81 0.83
C GLU A 118 -3.76 8.75 1.75
N TRP A 119 -2.54 8.68 1.19
CA TRP A 119 -1.29 8.70 1.96
C TRP A 119 -1.11 10.01 2.75
N MET A 120 -1.40 11.17 2.13
CA MET A 120 -1.34 12.46 2.84
C MET A 120 -2.39 12.55 3.95
N GLN A 121 -3.62 12.11 3.68
CA GLN A 121 -4.69 12.10 4.69
C GLN A 121 -4.34 11.19 5.87
N LEU A 122 -3.83 9.99 5.59
CA LEU A 122 -3.39 9.05 6.60
C LEU A 122 -2.29 9.65 7.49
N LYS A 123 -1.32 10.33 6.88
CA LYS A 123 -0.24 11.00 7.59
C LYS A 123 -0.76 12.08 8.54
N ASP A 124 -1.70 12.91 8.09
CA ASP A 124 -2.30 13.96 8.92
C ASP A 124 -3.08 13.36 10.10
N CYS A 125 -3.83 12.29 9.87
CA CYS A 125 -4.59 11.59 10.92
C CYS A 125 -3.70 10.93 11.98
N MET A 126 -2.45 10.58 11.66
CA MET A 126 -1.55 9.94 12.61
C MET A 126 -1.05 10.85 13.73
N ILE A 127 -1.13 12.18 13.56
CA ILE A 127 -0.69 13.16 14.57
C ILE A 127 -1.44 12.97 15.90
N GLU A 128 -2.72 12.59 15.83
CA GLU A 128 -3.60 12.41 16.99
C GLU A 128 -3.74 10.94 17.43
N CYS A 129 -3.09 10.01 16.72
CA CYS A 129 -3.15 8.61 17.05
C CYS A 129 -2.27 8.33 18.28
N THR A 130 -2.85 7.90 19.40
CA THR A 130 -2.14 7.62 20.65
C THR A 130 -1.97 6.13 20.94
N VAL A 131 -2.93 5.31 20.51
CA VAL A 131 -2.98 3.86 20.73
C VAL A 131 -1.86 3.15 19.95
N ARG A 132 -1.02 2.36 20.64
CA ARG A 132 0.15 1.67 20.04
C ARG A 132 -0.23 0.84 18.82
N ARG A 133 -1.23 -0.04 18.96
CA ARG A 133 -1.68 -0.90 17.86
C ARG A 133 -2.15 -0.09 16.65
N HIS A 134 -2.91 0.98 16.86
CA HIS A 134 -3.39 1.83 15.78
C HIS A 134 -2.25 2.57 15.08
N LYS A 135 -1.19 2.97 15.80
CA LYS A 135 0.03 3.52 15.17
C LYS A 135 0.69 2.50 14.26
N GLU A 136 0.94 1.28 14.75
CA GLU A 136 1.57 0.22 13.97
C GLU A 136 0.76 -0.11 12.70
N MET A 137 -0.57 -0.16 12.80
CA MET A 137 -1.47 -0.35 11.67
C MET A 137 -1.37 0.80 10.65
N ALA A 138 -1.39 2.05 11.13
CA ALA A 138 -1.31 3.24 10.28
C ALA A 138 0.06 3.37 9.59
N GLU A 139 1.16 3.04 10.28
CA GLU A 139 2.51 2.99 9.72
C GLU A 139 2.61 1.96 8.59
N CYS A 140 2.01 0.78 8.77
CA CYS A 140 1.98 -0.25 7.72
C CYS A 140 1.18 0.21 6.49
N LEU A 141 0.04 0.88 6.69
CA LEU A 141 -0.74 1.47 5.61
C LEU A 141 0.05 2.58 4.88
N LEU A 142 0.73 3.47 5.62
CA LEU A 142 1.58 4.51 5.03
C LEU A 142 2.70 3.90 4.18
N GLN A 143 3.38 2.88 4.71
CA GLN A 143 4.43 2.19 3.98
C GLN A 143 3.89 1.55 2.70
N TRP A 144 2.74 0.86 2.78
CA TRP A 144 2.14 0.25 1.60
C TRP A 144 1.70 1.28 0.56
N HIS A 145 1.03 2.35 0.97
CA HIS A 145 0.60 3.42 0.06
C HIS A 145 1.79 4.10 -0.63
N ALA A 146 2.87 4.37 0.12
CA ALA A 146 4.10 4.91 -0.44
C ALA A 146 4.68 4.00 -1.53
N ARG A 147 4.69 2.68 -1.28
CA ARG A 147 5.14 1.68 -2.27
C ARG A 147 4.27 1.71 -3.53
N VAL A 148 2.95 1.71 -3.40
CA VAL A 148 2.03 1.75 -4.54
C VAL A 148 2.25 3.00 -5.38
N VAL A 149 2.28 4.17 -4.74
CA VAL A 149 2.53 5.45 -5.42
C VAL A 149 3.83 5.41 -6.22
N TYR A 150 4.91 4.96 -5.59
CA TYR A 150 6.23 4.90 -6.24
C TYR A 150 6.27 3.89 -7.38
N MET A 151 5.75 2.67 -7.17
CA MET A 151 5.75 1.61 -8.17
C MET A 151 4.95 2.03 -9.41
N TYR A 152 3.75 2.57 -9.21
CA TYR A 152 2.84 2.88 -10.32
C TYR A 152 3.27 4.12 -11.09
N TYR A 153 3.79 5.12 -10.39
CA TYR A 153 4.41 6.28 -11.03
C TYR A 153 5.59 5.87 -11.92
N HIS A 154 6.46 4.99 -11.41
CA HIS A 154 7.60 4.51 -12.20
C HIS A 154 7.16 3.64 -13.38
N GLU A 155 6.20 2.73 -13.18
CA GLU A 155 5.62 1.89 -14.22
C GLU A 155 5.01 2.75 -15.34
N ALA A 156 4.19 3.76 -14.99
CA ALA A 156 3.59 4.68 -15.96
C ALA A 156 4.66 5.46 -16.73
N GLY A 157 5.67 6.00 -16.04
CA GLY A 157 6.75 6.75 -16.67
C GLY A 157 7.57 5.91 -17.65
N MET A 158 7.81 4.63 -17.36
CA MET A 158 8.45 3.71 -18.31
C MET A 158 7.60 3.52 -19.57
N LEU A 159 6.31 3.25 -19.39
CA LEU A 159 5.37 3.04 -20.50
C LEU A 159 5.24 4.28 -21.40
N GLU A 160 5.21 5.49 -20.81
CA GLU A 160 5.18 6.76 -21.56
C GLU A 160 6.42 6.98 -22.44
N ARG A 161 7.57 6.47 -22.01
CA ARG A 161 8.82 6.48 -22.79
C ARG A 161 8.90 5.36 -23.84
N GLY A 162 7.88 4.49 -23.89
CA GLY A 162 7.88 3.31 -24.76
C GLY A 162 8.75 2.15 -24.23
N GLU A 163 9.17 2.20 -22.96
CA GLU A 163 9.88 1.11 -22.29
C GLU A 163 8.87 0.05 -21.80
N ASN A 164 9.35 -1.18 -21.58
CA ASN A 164 8.52 -2.25 -21.02
C ASN A 164 8.85 -2.47 -19.52
N PRO A 165 7.92 -2.20 -18.59
CA PRO A 165 8.10 -2.45 -17.15
C PRO A 165 7.74 -3.89 -16.72
N TYR A 166 7.26 -4.72 -17.64
CA TYR A 166 6.87 -6.12 -17.40
C TYR A 166 7.94 -7.11 -17.85
#